data_AF-A0A6F8YXV3-F1
#
_entry.id   AF-A0A6F8YXV3-F1
#
_cell.length_a   1.000
_cell.length_b   1.000
_cell.length_c   1.000
_cell.angle_alpha   90.00
_cell.angle_beta   90.00
_cell.angle_gamma   90.00
#
_symmetry.space_group_name_H-M   'P 1'
#
loop_
_entity.id
_entity.type
_entity.pdbx_description
1 polymer ?
#
loop_
_entity_poly.entity_id
_entity_poly.type
_entity_poly.pdbx_seq_one_letter_code
_entity_poly.pdbx_strand_id
1 'polypeptide(L)' 'MFDFDPVSRHMRLLSVHPGRTVEDVRAATGFDLPVPDGVGDTPPPTGEELDVLRRHVDRDGVLRALR' A
#
# COMPACT_ATOMS: atom_id res chain seq x y z
N MET A 1 -1.35 -2.58 0.54
CA MET A 1 -0.56 -3.06 1.70
C MET A 1 -0.72 -4.57 1.83
N PHE A 2 0.35 -5.25 2.24
CA PHE A 2 0.37 -6.69 2.49
C PHE A 2 0.91 -6.97 3.89
N ASP A 3 0.49 -8.10 4.46
CA ASP A 3 1.12 -8.71 5.63
C ASP A 3 1.19 -10.24 5.42
N PHE A 4 1.60 -10.96 6.46
CA PHE A 4 1.62 -12.42 6.46
C PHE A 4 0.66 -12.93 7.52
N ASP A 5 -0.16 -13.92 7.16
CA ASP A 5 -1.00 -14.60 8.12
C ASP A 5 -0.13 -15.23 9.23
N PRO A 6 -0.45 -15.03 10.52
CA PRO A 6 0.43 -15.42 11.63
C PRO A 6 0.58 -16.94 11.78
N VAL A 7 -0.32 -17.74 11.20
CA VAL A 7 -0.31 -19.21 11.33
C VAL A 7 0.24 -19.86 10.06
N SER A 8 -0.43 -19.61 8.92
CA SER A 8 -0.05 -20.20 7.63
C SER A 8 1.20 -19.56 7.03
N ARG A 9 1.53 -18.31 7.43
CA ARG A 9 2.61 -17.48 6.86
C ARG A 9 2.43 -17.20 5.37
N HIS A 10 1.23 -17.37 4.84
CA HIS A 10 0.89 -16.92 3.50
C HIS A 10 0.79 -15.39 3.48
N MET A 11 1.29 -14.78 2.40
CA MET A 11 1.06 -13.37 2.14
C MET A 11 -0.42 -13.14 1.88
N ARG A 12 -1.00 -12.07 2.42
CA ARG A 12 -2.40 -11.69 2.17
C ARG A 12 -2.53 -10.19 1.94
N LEU A 13 -3.60 -9.79 1.26
CA LEU A 13 -3.90 -8.40 0.99
C LEU A 13 -4.58 -7.75 2.21
N LEU A 14 -4.05 -6.61 2.67
CA LEU A 14 -4.60 -5.86 3.81
C LEU A 14 -5.40 -4.63 3.36
N SER A 15 -4.88 -3.91 2.36
CA SER A 15 -5.53 -2.73 1.77
C SER A 15 -5.03 -2.50 0.36
N VAL A 16 -5.79 -1.75 -0.43
CA VAL A 16 -5.34 -1.24 -1.74
C VAL A 16 -5.00 0.24 -1.61
N HIS A 17 -4.13 0.79 -2.46
CA HIS A 17 -3.98 2.25 -2.50
C HIS A 17 -5.17 2.86 -3.27
N PRO A 18 -5.62 4.07 -2.92
CA PRO A 18 -6.74 4.71 -3.61
C PRO A 18 -6.56 4.71 -5.13
N GLY A 19 -7.61 4.29 -5.85
CA GLY A 19 -7.60 4.15 -7.31
C GLY A 19 -7.07 2.82 -7.84
N ARG A 20 -6.76 1.85 -6.96
CA ARG A 20 -6.47 0.46 -7.33
C ARG A 20 -7.56 -0.47 -6.83
N THR A 21 -7.80 -1.55 -7.56
CA THR A 21 -8.76 -2.59 -7.17
C THR A 21 -8.04 -3.83 -6.62
N VAL A 22 -8.78 -4.72 -5.96
CA VAL A 22 -8.25 -6.03 -5.55
C VAL A 22 -7.87 -6.85 -6.80
N GLU A 23 -8.65 -6.73 -7.86
CA GLU A 23 -8.43 -7.39 -9.14
C GLU A 23 -7.12 -6.93 -9.79
N ASP A 24 -6.80 -5.63 -9.75
CA ASP A 24 -5.51 -5.11 -10.24
C ASP A 24 -4.33 -5.79 -9.53
N VAL A 25 -4.44 -5.94 -8.21
CA VAL A 25 -3.40 -6.56 -7.39
C VAL A 25 -3.27 -8.05 -7.70
N ARG A 26 -4.40 -8.77 -7.83
CA ARG A 26 -4.41 -10.18 -8.20
C ARG A 26 -3.77 -10.41 -9.57
N ALA A 27 -4.13 -9.59 -10.56
CA ALA A 27 -3.58 -9.67 -11.91
C ALA A 27 -2.05 -9.43 -11.94
N ALA A 28 -1.54 -8.59 -11.03
CA ALA A 28 -0.12 -8.32 -10.88
C ALA A 28 0.64 -9.32 -9.97
N THR A 29 -0.06 -10.30 -9.37
CA THR A 29 0.53 -11.26 -8.40
C THR A 29 0.61 -12.65 -9.01
N GLY A 30 1.83 -13.19 -9.11
CA GLY A 30 2.10 -14.48 -9.78
C GLY A 30 1.76 -15.74 -8.98
N PHE A 31 1.05 -15.61 -7.85
CA PHE A 31 0.66 -16.71 -6.97
C PHE A 31 -0.73 -16.44 -6.37
N ASP A 32 -1.34 -17.46 -5.76
CA ASP A 32 -2.64 -17.28 -5.11
C ASP A 32 -2.53 -16.32 -3.94
N LEU A 33 -3.32 -15.25 -3.98
CA LEU A 33 -3.32 -14.18 -2.99
C LEU A 33 -4.64 -14.24 -2.20
N PRO A 34 -4.61 -14.73 -0.95
CA PRO A 34 -5.71 -14.61 -0.02
C PRO A 34 -6.12 -13.14 0.17
N VAL A 35 -7.42 -12.87 0.03
CA VAL A 35 -8.01 -11.55 0.26
C VAL A 35 -9.09 -11.72 1.32
N PRO A 36 -8.86 -11.28 2.57
CA PRO A 36 -9.86 -11.30 3.63
C PRO A 36 -11.06 -10.40 3.30
N ASP A 37 -12.18 -10.63 3.97
CA ASP A 37 -13.32 -9.71 3.89
C ASP A 37 -12.93 -8.33 4.45
N GLY A 38 -13.40 -7.26 3.82
CA GLY A 38 -13.19 -5.90 4.30
C GLY A 38 -11.86 -5.23 3.89
N VAL A 39 -11.17 -5.75 2.86
CA VAL A 39 -10.05 -5.01 2.23
C VAL A 39 -10.57 -3.70 1.65
N GLY A 40 -10.16 -2.59 2.25
CA GLY A 40 -10.49 -1.24 1.82
C GLY A 40 -9.27 -0.46 1.32
N ASP A 41 -9.47 0.84 1.17
CA ASP A 41 -8.40 1.76 0.78
C ASP A 41 -7.42 1.99 1.93
N THR A 42 -6.16 2.19 1.57
CA THR A 42 -5.11 2.66 2.48
C THR A 42 -5.44 4.10 2.87
N PRO A 43 -5.47 4.43 4.17
CA PRO A 43 -5.74 5.80 4.60
C PRO A 43 -4.77 6.80 3.94
N PRO A 44 -5.26 7.98 3.54
CA PRO A 44 -4.37 9.01 3.06
C PRO A 44 -3.46 9.51 4.20
N PRO A 45 -2.24 9.97 3.88
CA PRO A 45 -1.40 10.64 4.88
C PRO A 45 -2.08 11.88 5.44
N THR A 46 -1.81 12.19 6.70
CA THR A 46 -2.24 13.42 7.36
C THR A 46 -1.53 14.65 6.80
N GLY A 47 -2.08 15.84 7.07
CA GLY A 47 -1.46 17.10 6.68
C GLY A 47 -0.05 17.29 7.26
N GLU A 48 0.16 16.86 8.50
CA GLU A 48 1.45 16.91 9.20
C GLU A 48 2.47 15.95 8.59
N GLU A 49 2.08 14.71 8.26
CA GLU A 49 2.99 13.76 7.61
C GLU A 49 3.42 14.28 6.22
N LEU A 50 2.49 14.90 5.47
CA LEU A 50 2.81 15.50 4.18
C LEU A 50 3.74 16.73 4.30
N ASP A 51 3.57 17.52 5.35
CA ASP A 51 4.42 18.65 5.71
C ASP A 51 5.86 18.19 5.94
N VAL A 52 6.03 17.23 6.86
CA VAL A 52 7.32 16.61 7.19
C VAL A 52 7.97 16.02 5.95
N LEU A 53 7.22 15.21 5.18
CA LEU A 53 7.74 14.57 3.98
C LEU A 53 8.24 15.60 2.97
N ARG A 54 7.46 16.65 2.67
CA ARG A 54 7.77 17.58 1.58
C ARG A 54 8.76 18.68 1.95
N ARG A 55 8.85 19.06 3.23
CA ARG A 55 9.68 20.20 3.67
C ARG A 55 10.89 19.81 4.51
N HIS A 56 10.93 18.60 5.03
CA HIS A 56 11.99 18.17 5.94
C HIS A 56 12.72 16.92 5.45
N VAL A 57 12.00 15.95 4.86
CA VAL A 57 12.58 14.67 4.40
C VAL A 57 12.95 14.70 2.93
N ASP A 58 11.98 14.86 2.04
CA ASP A 58 12.12 14.85 0.58
C ASP A 58 12.14 16.26 -0.01
N ARG A 59 12.99 17.12 0.53
CA ARG A 59 13.05 18.56 0.17
C ARG A 59 13.33 18.79 -1.30
N ASP A 60 14.20 17.96 -1.88
CA ASP A 60 14.61 18.05 -3.27
C ASP A 60 13.71 17.23 -4.21
N GLY A 61 12.67 16.58 -3.67
CA GLY A 61 11.70 15.81 -4.44
C GLY A 61 12.26 14.52 -5.06
N VAL A 62 13.32 13.96 -4.48
CA VAL A 62 13.95 12.71 -4.94
C VAL A 62 12.94 11.57 -4.88
N LEU A 63 12.23 11.39 -3.76
CA LEU A 63 11.23 10.32 -3.63
C LEU A 63 10.05 10.51 -4.58
N ARG A 64 9.63 11.77 -4.80
CA ARG A 64 8.57 12.09 -5.77
C ARG A 64 8.99 11.84 -7.22
N ALA A 65 10.27 12.00 -7.54
CA ALA A 65 10.80 11.81 -8.88
C ALA A 65 11.05 10.32 -9.21
N LEU A 66 11.17 9.46 -8.21
CA LEU A 66 11.23 8.01 -8.39
C LEU A 66 9.88 7.51 -8.95
N ARG A 67 9.93 6.94 -10.14
CA ARG A 67 8.81 6.28 -10.81
C ARG A 67 8.96 4.77 -10.73
#